data_AF-A0A842R565-F1
#
_entry.id   AF-A0A842R565-F1
#
_cell.length_a   1.000
_cell.length_b   1.000
_cell.length_c   1.000
_cell.angle_alpha   90.00
_cell.angle_beta   90.00
_cell.angle_gamma   90.00
#
_symmetry.space_group_name_H-M   'P 1'
#
loop_
_entity.id
_entity.type
_entity.pdbx_description
1 polymer ?
#
loop_
_entity_poly.entity_id
_entity_poly.type
_entity_poly.pdbx_seq_one_letter_code
_entity_poly.pdbx_strand_id
1 'polypeptide(L)'
;MVVGYYVDDFSTLLISGYFFSKFLKPMGFRLKDVFIPDISKEVASESIRFGAGVMLFVLSYQGVGTVVSLIYTSFLPNYSSFIGVLSVLGPIMGLSETVNGIHVSNHRAAVSEAYFNDKKHYAAYILSNGFRTMSQITGMITPLVLALGGEIVGIFFAEYTSTFSKIFVYVLIHRTIFQHSHLMNEVLIGTGHHKFNVLITVIEQVVSLTMVIACIILKLGIFVLIIPGYFQTLIKQGIGWVYINRKIINLRFNPWQFWIVPAISGFLYYLIIQGFHALFSFVFGATISSITLLLLGIYLLPGPCYFFFLGMLGGYDEHTMTDLENAMELSGPSKIIVKPWFRCTKAGAMISGLHGRFPMFFKNVQKEINELMAMKKTVTGNMREETSAPR
;
A
#
# COMPACT_ATOMS: atom_id res chain seq x y z
N MET A 1 18.41 -13.72 -13.66
CA MET A 1 17.17 -13.26 -13.00
C MET A 1 16.48 -14.40 -12.23
N VAL A 2 16.19 -15.54 -12.86
CA VAL A 2 15.52 -16.71 -12.22
C VAL A 2 16.23 -17.23 -10.95
N VAL A 3 17.55 -17.43 -10.99
CA VAL A 3 18.31 -17.89 -9.80
C VAL A 3 18.25 -16.90 -8.64
N GLY A 4 18.21 -15.59 -8.93
CA GLY A 4 18.10 -14.55 -7.91
C GLY A 4 16.77 -14.62 -7.17
N TYR A 5 15.66 -14.86 -7.88
CA TYR A 5 14.34 -15.05 -7.26
C TYR A 5 14.30 -16.28 -6.36
N TYR A 6 14.88 -17.40 -6.79
CA TYR A 6 14.95 -18.59 -5.94
C TYR A 6 15.74 -18.34 -4.66
N VAL A 7 16.90 -17.68 -4.74
CA VAL A 7 17.70 -17.35 -3.55
C VAL A 7 16.93 -16.42 -2.61
N ASP A 8 16.25 -15.42 -3.16
CA ASP A 8 15.40 -14.49 -2.40
C ASP A 8 14.26 -15.22 -1.70
N ASP A 9 13.48 -16.04 -2.41
CA ASP A 9 12.35 -16.79 -1.86
C ASP A 9 12.80 -17.79 -0.78
N PHE A 10 13.88 -18.54 -1.02
CA PHE A 10 14.41 -19.48 -0.04
C PHE A 10 14.95 -18.76 1.20
N SER A 11 15.71 -17.68 1.04
CA SER A 11 16.24 -16.92 2.16
C SER A 11 15.10 -16.28 2.97
N THR A 12 14.10 -15.73 2.29
CA THR A 12 12.89 -15.17 2.91
C THR A 12 12.10 -16.23 3.66
N LEU A 13 11.95 -17.44 3.11
CA LEU A 13 11.29 -18.57 3.77
C LEU A 13 12.01 -18.95 5.07
N LEU A 14 13.35 -19.06 5.04
CA LEU A 14 14.15 -19.42 6.20
C LEU A 14 14.10 -18.34 7.29
N ILE A 15 14.28 -17.09 6.90
CA ILE A 15 14.23 -15.95 7.82
C ILE A 15 12.84 -15.82 8.44
N SER A 16 11.78 -15.89 7.62
CA SER A 16 10.40 -15.81 8.06
C SER A 16 10.03 -16.98 8.97
N GLY A 17 10.42 -18.20 8.61
CA GLY A 17 10.21 -19.39 9.42
C GLY A 17 10.90 -19.30 10.78
N TYR A 18 12.11 -18.73 10.83
CA TYR A 18 12.83 -18.49 12.08
C TYR A 18 12.09 -17.51 12.98
N PHE A 19 11.72 -16.33 12.48
CA PHE A 19 10.99 -15.33 13.27
C PHE A 19 9.60 -15.83 13.68
N PHE A 20 8.89 -16.50 12.78
CA PHE A 20 7.58 -17.08 13.06
C PHE A 20 7.66 -18.17 14.14
N SER A 21 8.70 -19.02 14.11
CA SER A 21 8.91 -20.02 15.17
C SER A 21 9.10 -19.39 16.56
N LYS A 22 9.73 -18.20 16.65
CA LYS A 22 9.86 -17.47 17.92
C LYS A 22 8.51 -16.94 18.41
N PHE A 23 7.64 -16.55 17.50
CA PHE A 23 6.30 -16.08 17.83
C PHE A 23 5.36 -17.21 18.28
N LEU A 24 5.50 -18.40 17.69
CA LEU A 24 4.69 -19.58 18.05
C LEU A 24 5.06 -20.17 19.42
N LYS A 25 6.34 -20.11 19.82
CA LYS A 25 6.83 -20.68 21.09
C LYS A 25 6.01 -20.23 22.32
N PRO A 26 5.74 -18.92 22.54
CA PRO A 26 4.88 -18.45 23.62
C PRO A 26 3.42 -18.96 23.59
N MET A 27 2.96 -19.40 22.43
CA MET A 27 1.62 -19.95 22.20
C MET A 27 1.58 -21.47 22.38
N GLY A 28 2.72 -22.13 22.64
CA GLY A 28 2.79 -23.59 22.82
C GLY A 28 2.88 -24.38 21.51
N PHE A 29 2.97 -23.71 20.35
CA PHE A 29 3.02 -24.37 19.04
C PHE A 29 4.46 -24.48 18.51
N ARG A 30 4.76 -25.56 17.78
CA ARG A 30 5.98 -25.73 16.98
C ARG A 30 5.68 -25.37 15.52
N LEU A 31 6.71 -24.96 14.79
CA LEU A 31 6.58 -24.62 13.37
C LEU A 31 5.97 -25.74 12.53
N LYS A 32 6.30 -27.00 12.85
CA LYS A 32 5.74 -28.19 12.18
C LYS A 32 4.22 -28.33 12.36
N ASP A 33 3.68 -27.85 13.48
CA ASP A 33 2.27 -28.02 13.82
C ASP A 33 1.38 -27.18 12.89
N VAL A 34 1.95 -26.14 12.26
CA VAL A 34 1.27 -25.32 11.24
C VAL A 34 1.10 -26.07 9.90
N PHE A 35 1.95 -27.05 9.63
CA PHE A 35 1.87 -27.86 8.40
C PHE A 35 1.00 -29.10 8.55
N ILE A 36 0.47 -29.36 9.75
CA ILE A 36 -0.45 -30.47 10.00
C ILE A 36 -1.87 -29.88 9.91
N PRO A 37 -2.61 -30.11 8.82
CA PRO A 37 -3.97 -29.60 8.70
C PRO A 37 -4.90 -30.33 9.67
N ASP A 38 -5.32 -29.63 10.73
CA ASP A 38 -6.41 -30.04 11.62
C ASP A 38 -7.59 -29.08 11.38
N ILE A 39 -8.32 -29.33 10.28
CA ILE A 39 -9.43 -28.48 9.85
C ILE A 39 -10.71 -29.28 9.99
N SER A 40 -11.61 -28.85 10.88
CA SER A 40 -12.93 -29.45 10.99
C SER A 40 -13.70 -29.29 9.68
N LYS A 41 -14.59 -30.25 9.40
CA LYS A 41 -15.40 -30.23 8.17
C LYS A 41 -16.25 -28.96 8.07
N GLU A 42 -16.71 -28.44 9.20
CA GLU A 42 -17.49 -27.22 9.32
C GLU A 42 -16.66 -26.01 8.85
N VAL A 43 -15.44 -25.87 9.38
CA VAL A 43 -14.52 -24.78 9.01
C VAL A 43 -14.11 -24.90 7.55
N ALA A 44 -13.86 -26.11 7.06
CA ALA A 44 -13.54 -26.35 5.65
C ALA A 44 -14.71 -25.93 4.73
N SER A 45 -15.94 -26.34 5.07
CA SER A 45 -17.13 -26.01 4.29
C SER A 45 -17.42 -24.51 4.29
N GLU A 46 -17.28 -23.84 5.44
CA GLU A 46 -17.45 -22.39 5.54
C GLU A 46 -16.40 -21.63 4.73
N SER A 47 -15.13 -22.04 4.85
CA SER A 47 -14.01 -21.48 4.09
C SER A 47 -14.19 -21.63 2.58
N ILE A 48 -14.63 -22.80 2.12
CA ILE A 48 -14.93 -23.05 0.70
C ILE A 48 -16.10 -22.19 0.23
N ARG A 49 -17.18 -22.08 1.01
CA ARG A 49 -18.34 -21.26 0.65
C ARG A 49 -17.98 -19.78 0.53
N PHE A 50 -17.18 -19.28 1.48
CA PHE A 50 -16.64 -17.91 1.42
C PHE A 50 -15.73 -17.74 0.20
N GLY A 51 -14.77 -18.66 0.01
CA GLY A 51 -13.82 -18.66 -1.09
C GLY A 51 -14.49 -18.70 -2.46
N ALA A 52 -15.52 -19.53 -2.64
CA ALA A 52 -16.32 -19.62 -3.87
C ALA A 52 -17.04 -18.29 -4.16
N GLY A 53 -17.57 -17.62 -3.14
CA GLY A 53 -18.16 -16.29 -3.27
C GLY A 53 -17.16 -15.24 -3.73
N VAL A 54 -15.93 -15.28 -3.21
CA VAL A 54 -14.83 -14.39 -3.62
C VAL A 54 -14.27 -14.77 -5.01
N MET A 55 -14.27 -16.05 -5.36
CA MET A 55 -13.76 -16.55 -6.64
C MET A 55 -14.52 -15.97 -7.83
N LEU A 56 -15.84 -15.79 -7.73
CA LEU A 56 -16.63 -15.14 -8.78
C LEU A 56 -16.16 -13.72 -9.09
N PHE A 57 -15.72 -12.97 -8.06
CA PHE A 57 -15.09 -11.66 -8.27
C PHE A 57 -13.79 -11.79 -9.05
N VAL A 58 -12.90 -12.72 -8.67
CA VAL A 58 -11.62 -12.93 -9.36
C VAL A 58 -11.83 -13.36 -10.81
N LEU A 59 -12.74 -14.29 -11.06
CA LEU A 59 -13.06 -14.78 -12.39
C LEU A 59 -13.66 -13.67 -13.27
N SER A 60 -14.53 -12.82 -12.72
CA SER A 60 -15.10 -11.69 -13.47
C SER A 60 -14.01 -10.71 -13.93
N TYR A 61 -13.05 -10.41 -13.05
CA TYR A 61 -11.91 -9.55 -13.38
C TYR A 61 -11.04 -10.17 -14.48
N GLN A 62 -10.70 -11.46 -14.35
CA GLN A 62 -9.86 -12.15 -15.35
C GLN A 62 -10.56 -12.32 -16.70
N GLY A 63 -11.87 -12.61 -16.68
CA GLY A 63 -12.68 -12.75 -17.88
C GLY A 63 -12.74 -11.44 -18.66
N VAL A 64 -13.06 -10.32 -18.00
CA VAL A 64 -13.07 -9.03 -18.69
C VAL A 64 -11.66 -8.59 -19.10
N GLY A 65 -10.65 -8.81 -18.27
CA GLY A 65 -9.26 -8.54 -18.63
C GLY A 65 -8.82 -9.26 -19.89
N THR A 66 -9.27 -10.51 -20.08
CA THR A 66 -9.01 -11.28 -21.30
C THR A 66 -9.72 -10.68 -22.51
N VAL A 67 -11.01 -10.32 -22.38
CA VAL A 67 -11.76 -9.66 -23.47
C VAL A 67 -11.11 -8.33 -23.85
N VAL A 68 -10.74 -7.51 -22.88
CA VAL A 68 -10.04 -6.23 -23.10
C VAL A 68 -8.70 -6.46 -23.80
N SER A 69 -7.93 -7.48 -23.39
CA SER A 69 -6.66 -7.83 -24.05
C SER A 69 -6.85 -8.30 -25.50
N LEU A 70 -7.91 -9.07 -25.78
CA LEU A 70 -8.28 -9.45 -27.14
C LEU A 70 -8.63 -8.23 -27.99
N ILE A 71 -9.42 -7.29 -27.44
CA ILE A 71 -9.75 -6.02 -28.11
C ILE A 71 -8.47 -5.23 -28.41
N TYR A 72 -7.56 -5.09 -27.46
CA TYR A 72 -6.29 -4.41 -27.72
C TYR A 72 -5.50 -5.11 -28.83
N THR A 73 -5.41 -6.43 -28.79
CA THR A 73 -4.68 -7.20 -29.80
C THR A 73 -5.28 -7.05 -31.19
N SER A 74 -6.61 -6.98 -31.31
CA SER A 74 -7.31 -6.86 -32.58
C SER A 74 -7.37 -5.43 -33.14
N PHE A 75 -7.47 -4.42 -32.28
CA PHE A 75 -7.81 -3.05 -32.68
C PHE A 75 -6.73 -2.00 -32.40
N LEU A 76 -5.70 -2.31 -31.61
CA LEU A 76 -4.61 -1.38 -31.32
C LEU A 76 -3.35 -1.79 -32.09
N PRO A 77 -2.98 -1.07 -33.17
CA PRO A 77 -1.73 -1.31 -33.87
C PRO A 77 -0.54 -1.22 -32.91
N ASN A 78 0.40 -2.15 -33.02
CA ASN A 78 1.59 -2.22 -32.17
C ASN A 78 1.32 -2.47 -30.67
N TYR A 79 0.16 -3.05 -30.32
CA TYR A 79 -0.16 -3.40 -28.92
C TYR A 79 0.96 -4.20 -28.23
N SER A 80 1.49 -5.24 -28.89
CA SER A 80 2.58 -6.05 -28.33
C SER A 80 3.83 -5.23 -28.01
N SER A 81 4.17 -4.26 -28.86
CA SER A 81 5.27 -3.34 -28.61
C SER A 81 4.97 -2.42 -27.42
N PHE A 82 3.76 -1.86 -27.33
CA PHE A 82 3.38 -1.03 -26.19
C PHE A 82 3.40 -1.78 -24.87
N ILE A 83 2.90 -3.02 -24.82
CA ILE A 83 2.97 -3.84 -23.61
C ILE A 83 4.42 -4.19 -23.26
N GLY A 84 5.26 -4.51 -24.25
CA GLY A 84 6.70 -4.72 -24.03
C GLY A 84 7.35 -3.51 -23.36
N VAL A 85 7.14 -2.31 -23.93
CA VAL A 85 7.65 -1.05 -23.39
C VAL A 85 7.12 -0.80 -21.96
N LEU A 86 5.81 -0.99 -21.73
CA LEU A 86 5.21 -0.79 -20.42
C LEU A 86 5.69 -1.81 -19.39
N SER A 87 6.04 -3.04 -19.78
CA SER A 87 6.59 -4.04 -18.86
C SER A 87 7.99 -3.68 -18.38
N VAL A 88 8.79 -3.02 -19.23
CA VAL A 88 10.14 -2.53 -18.89
C VAL A 88 10.06 -1.26 -18.04
N LEU A 89 9.22 -0.30 -18.42
CA LEU A 89 9.09 0.98 -17.71
C LEU A 89 8.24 0.87 -16.43
N GLY A 90 7.35 -0.11 -16.38
CA GLY A 90 6.34 -0.31 -15.34
C GLY A 90 6.92 -0.33 -13.93
N PRO A 91 7.98 -1.10 -13.63
CA PRO A 91 8.61 -1.10 -12.31
C PRO A 91 9.06 0.30 -11.86
N ILE A 92 9.67 1.10 -12.74
CA ILE A 92 10.15 2.45 -12.41
C ILE A 92 8.97 3.39 -12.15
N MET A 93 7.98 3.40 -13.04
CA MET A 93 6.78 4.23 -12.90
C MET A 93 5.89 3.80 -11.74
N GLY A 94 5.95 2.53 -11.35
CA GLY A 94 5.15 1.89 -10.32
C GLY A 94 5.82 1.85 -8.95
N LEU A 95 7.05 2.38 -8.79
CA LEU A 95 7.73 2.42 -7.49
C LEU A 95 6.86 3.07 -6.42
N SER A 96 6.17 4.17 -6.75
CA SER A 96 5.24 4.83 -5.83
C SER A 96 4.09 3.92 -5.39
N GLU A 97 3.65 2.99 -6.24
CA GLU A 97 2.57 2.03 -5.97
C GLU A 97 3.00 0.85 -5.10
N THR A 98 4.30 0.56 -5.00
CA THR A 98 4.79 -0.58 -4.20
C THR A 98 4.35 -0.52 -2.73
N VAL A 99 4.04 0.68 -2.22
CA VAL A 99 3.40 0.92 -0.92
C VAL A 99 2.13 0.09 -0.73
N ASN A 100 1.33 -0.11 -1.79
CA ASN A 100 0.12 -0.92 -1.72
C ASN A 100 0.42 -2.36 -1.32
N GLY A 101 1.45 -2.97 -1.90
CA GLY A 101 1.81 -4.36 -1.62
C GLY A 101 2.27 -4.58 -0.17
N ILE A 102 2.93 -3.58 0.40
CA ILE A 102 3.50 -3.66 1.75
C ILE A 102 2.44 -3.34 2.83
N HIS A 103 1.51 -2.43 2.54
CA HIS A 103 0.67 -1.81 3.58
C HIS A 103 -0.77 -2.31 3.58
N VAL A 104 -1.36 -2.61 2.42
CA VAL A 104 -2.82 -2.77 2.28
C VAL A 104 -3.33 -4.11 2.83
N SER A 105 -2.58 -5.20 2.63
CA SER A 105 -2.97 -6.55 3.09
C SER A 105 -3.14 -6.66 4.62
N ASN A 106 -2.38 -5.86 5.38
CA ASN A 106 -2.42 -5.87 6.84
C ASN A 106 -3.69 -5.22 7.43
N HIS A 107 -4.39 -4.38 6.65
CA HIS A 107 -5.58 -3.68 7.15
C HIS A 107 -6.80 -4.60 7.23
N ARG A 108 -6.91 -5.60 6.36
CA ARG A 108 -8.06 -6.53 6.34
C ARG A 108 -8.28 -7.20 7.69
N ALA A 109 -7.22 -7.77 8.25
CA ALA A 109 -7.28 -8.51 9.53
C ALA A 109 -7.64 -7.58 10.69
N ALA A 110 -6.95 -6.43 10.81
CA ALA A 110 -7.18 -5.47 11.89
C ALA A 110 -8.60 -4.86 11.83
N VAL A 111 -9.08 -4.53 10.62
CA VAL A 111 -10.43 -3.99 10.42
C VAL A 111 -11.49 -5.05 10.71
N SER A 112 -11.27 -6.30 10.29
CA SER A 112 -12.16 -7.42 10.57
C SER A 112 -12.30 -7.65 12.07
N GLU A 113 -11.19 -7.73 12.81
CA GLU A 113 -11.19 -7.92 14.26
C GLU A 113 -11.95 -6.80 14.96
N ALA A 114 -11.68 -5.54 14.62
CA ALA A 114 -12.38 -4.40 15.22
C ALA A 114 -13.88 -4.38 14.85
N TYR A 115 -14.23 -4.63 13.59
CA TYR A 115 -15.60 -4.55 13.09
C TYR A 115 -16.52 -5.61 13.68
N PHE A 116 -16.10 -6.88 13.69
CA PHE A 116 -16.92 -7.98 14.21
C PHE A 116 -17.02 -8.03 15.74
N ASN A 117 -16.17 -7.27 16.46
CA ASN A 117 -16.26 -7.08 17.91
C ASN A 117 -16.92 -5.74 18.29
N ASP A 118 -17.66 -5.11 17.38
CA ASP A 118 -18.36 -3.83 17.56
C ASP A 118 -17.46 -2.64 17.96
N LYS A 119 -16.15 -2.70 17.66
CA LYS A 119 -15.17 -1.63 17.93
C LYS A 119 -15.05 -0.69 16.74
N LYS A 120 -16.15 0.01 16.45
CA LYS A 120 -16.28 0.85 15.24
C LYS A 120 -15.38 2.08 15.27
N HIS A 121 -15.10 2.66 16.44
CA HIS A 121 -14.21 3.81 16.53
C HIS A 121 -12.76 3.41 16.25
N TYR A 122 -12.33 2.26 16.77
CA TYR A 122 -11.03 1.69 16.48
C TYR A 122 -10.89 1.28 15.02
N ALA A 123 -11.92 0.66 14.44
CA ALA A 123 -11.92 0.35 13.00
C ALA A 123 -11.79 1.61 12.14
N ALA A 124 -12.51 2.69 12.48
CA ALA A 124 -12.39 3.99 11.79
C ALA A 124 -10.98 4.60 11.95
N TYR A 125 -10.37 4.46 13.13
CA TYR A 125 -9.02 4.91 13.40
C TYR A 125 -7.98 4.14 12.59
N ILE A 126 -8.05 2.81 12.56
CA ILE A 126 -7.17 1.95 11.75
C ILE A 126 -7.21 2.39 10.29
N LEU A 127 -8.40 2.60 9.75
CA LEU A 127 -8.56 3.04 8.35
C LEU A 127 -7.95 4.43 8.14
N SER A 128 -8.30 5.41 8.99
CA SER A 128 -7.81 6.78 8.87
C SER A 128 -6.27 6.86 9.00
N ASN A 129 -5.70 6.10 9.93
CA ASN A 129 -4.25 5.98 10.10
C ASN A 129 -3.60 5.26 8.91
N GLY A 130 -4.27 4.24 8.35
CA GLY A 130 -3.86 3.54 7.15
C GLY A 130 -3.73 4.48 5.96
N PHE A 131 -4.75 5.29 5.70
CA PHE A 131 -4.72 6.33 4.67
C PHE A 131 -3.56 7.32 4.87
N ARG A 132 -3.41 7.84 6.08
CA ARG A 132 -2.31 8.75 6.43
C ARG A 132 -0.95 8.13 6.12
N THR A 133 -0.71 6.93 6.61
CA THR A 133 0.57 6.23 6.43
C THR A 133 0.83 5.86 4.98
N MET A 134 -0.18 5.43 4.21
CA MET A 134 -0.06 5.26 2.75
C MET A 134 0.43 6.54 2.09
N SER A 135 -0.24 7.67 2.33
CA SER A 135 0.15 8.94 1.73
C SER A 135 1.52 9.42 2.20
N GLN A 136 1.92 9.14 3.43
CA GLN A 136 3.26 9.46 3.90
C GLN A 136 4.33 8.69 3.15
N ILE A 137 4.18 7.39 2.93
CA ILE A 137 5.17 6.61 2.16
C ILE A 137 5.10 6.98 0.67
N THR A 138 3.92 7.19 0.11
CA THR A 138 3.76 7.60 -1.28
C THR A 138 4.32 9.00 -1.53
N GLY A 139 4.15 9.93 -0.59
CA GLY A 139 4.76 11.26 -0.60
C GLY A 139 6.27 11.25 -0.42
N MET A 140 6.84 10.18 0.15
CA MET A 140 8.29 9.97 0.23
C MET A 140 8.85 9.42 -1.09
N ILE A 141 8.19 8.43 -1.70
CA ILE A 141 8.70 7.73 -2.90
C ILE A 141 8.47 8.53 -4.18
N THR A 142 7.30 9.17 -4.33
CA THR A 142 6.93 9.90 -5.56
C THR A 142 7.96 10.96 -5.98
N PRO A 143 8.50 11.80 -5.06
CA PRO A 143 9.59 12.72 -5.35
C PRO A 143 10.84 12.08 -5.97
N LEU A 144 11.24 10.90 -5.50
CA LEU A 144 12.41 10.19 -5.99
C LEU A 144 12.19 9.73 -7.43
N VAL A 145 11.00 9.18 -7.70
CA VAL A 145 10.60 8.74 -9.03
C VAL A 145 10.54 9.92 -10.00
N LEU A 146 10.03 11.07 -9.56
CA LEU A 146 10.01 12.31 -10.34
C LEU A 146 11.41 12.84 -10.65
N ALA A 147 12.30 12.86 -9.65
CA ALA A 147 13.64 13.42 -9.81
C ALA A 147 14.56 12.51 -10.65
N LEU A 148 14.51 11.19 -10.41
CA LEU A 148 15.50 10.25 -10.95
C LEU A 148 14.95 9.38 -12.08
N GLY A 149 13.62 9.25 -12.21
CA GLY A 149 13.00 8.29 -13.13
C GLY A 149 13.37 8.51 -14.60
N GLY A 150 13.38 9.76 -15.06
CA GLY A 150 13.76 10.10 -16.43
C GLY A 150 15.22 9.80 -16.74
N GLU A 151 16.12 10.05 -15.81
CA GLU A 151 17.56 9.79 -15.98
C GLU A 151 17.87 8.30 -15.93
N ILE A 152 17.29 7.55 -14.99
CA ILE A 152 17.43 6.10 -14.92
C ILE A 152 16.96 5.46 -16.23
N VAL A 153 15.83 5.91 -16.77
CA VAL A 153 15.37 5.45 -18.09
C VAL A 153 16.32 5.88 -19.20
N GLY A 154 16.80 7.12 -19.21
CA GLY A 154 17.76 7.59 -20.21
C GLY A 154 19.06 6.78 -20.24
N ILE A 155 19.54 6.31 -19.08
CA ILE A 155 20.79 5.55 -18.96
C ILE A 155 20.61 4.08 -19.33
N PHE A 156 19.61 3.42 -18.74
CA PHE A 156 19.45 1.96 -18.85
C PHE A 156 18.52 1.53 -20.00
N PHE A 157 17.70 2.46 -20.49
CA PHE A 157 16.54 2.20 -21.34
C PHE A 157 16.40 3.31 -22.38
N ALA A 158 17.52 3.74 -22.96
CA ALA A 158 17.61 4.92 -23.82
C ALA A 158 16.57 4.91 -24.95
N GLU A 159 16.33 3.75 -25.57
CA GLU A 159 15.33 3.57 -26.64
C GLU A 159 13.89 3.84 -26.19
N TYR A 160 13.60 3.74 -24.89
CA TYR A 160 12.26 3.93 -24.32
C TYR A 160 12.01 5.34 -23.77
N THR A 161 13.04 6.20 -23.74
CA THR A 161 12.98 7.56 -23.18
C THR A 161 11.86 8.41 -23.78
N SER A 162 11.69 8.37 -25.11
CA SER A 162 10.63 9.15 -25.78
C SER A 162 9.23 8.72 -25.34
N THR A 163 9.01 7.41 -25.21
CA THR A 163 7.73 6.87 -24.75
C THR A 163 7.50 7.19 -23.29
N PHE A 164 8.53 6.99 -22.45
CA PHE A 164 8.51 7.33 -21.03
C PHE A 164 8.08 8.78 -20.82
N SER A 165 8.75 9.75 -21.45
CA SER A 165 8.42 11.18 -21.29
C SER A 165 6.97 11.52 -21.67
N LYS A 166 6.35 10.78 -22.59
CA LYS A 166 4.95 11.00 -23.00
C LYS A 166 3.95 10.50 -21.97
N ILE A 167 4.23 9.35 -21.34
CA ILE A 167 3.26 8.66 -20.49
C ILE A 167 3.54 8.81 -19.00
N PHE A 168 4.78 9.13 -18.62
CA PHE A 168 5.28 9.02 -17.25
C PHE A 168 4.41 9.76 -16.25
N VAL A 169 4.12 11.03 -16.50
CA VAL A 169 3.30 11.86 -15.59
C VAL A 169 1.90 11.28 -15.43
N TYR A 170 1.29 10.80 -16.52
CA TYR A 170 -0.02 10.17 -16.49
C TYR A 170 0.00 8.83 -15.76
N VAL A 171 1.03 8.01 -15.92
CA VAL A 171 1.12 6.77 -15.15
C VAL A 171 1.37 7.09 -13.68
N LEU A 172 2.26 8.03 -13.37
CA LEU A 172 2.59 8.40 -11.99
C LEU A 172 1.38 8.96 -11.24
N ILE A 173 0.61 9.87 -11.83
CA ILE A 173 -0.61 10.40 -11.23
C ILE A 173 -1.59 9.26 -10.93
N HIS A 174 -1.78 8.34 -11.88
CA HIS A 174 -2.62 7.16 -11.67
C HIS A 174 -2.11 6.34 -10.48
N ARG A 175 -0.82 5.99 -10.51
CA ARG A 175 -0.18 5.14 -9.53
C ARG A 175 -0.08 5.75 -8.15
N THR A 176 -0.10 7.08 -7.99
CA THR A 176 -0.02 7.78 -6.70
C THR A 176 -1.41 8.06 -6.11
N ILE A 177 -2.36 8.56 -6.91
CA ILE A 177 -3.69 8.95 -6.41
C ILE A 177 -4.59 7.74 -6.18
N PHE A 178 -4.48 6.73 -7.04
CA PHE A 178 -5.51 5.67 -7.12
C PHE A 178 -5.25 4.46 -6.21
N GLN A 179 -4.16 4.49 -5.46
CA GLN A 179 -3.76 3.49 -4.46
C GLN A 179 -4.85 3.17 -3.44
N HIS A 180 -5.61 4.19 -3.07
CA HIS A 180 -6.71 4.10 -2.11
C HIS A 180 -7.84 3.15 -2.51
N SER A 181 -7.95 2.81 -3.80
CA SER A 181 -8.95 1.84 -4.28
C SER A 181 -8.69 0.42 -3.78
N HIS A 182 -7.42 0.08 -3.52
CA HIS A 182 -7.08 -1.25 -3.02
C HIS A 182 -7.46 -1.39 -1.55
N LEU A 183 -7.20 -0.36 -0.73
CA LEU A 183 -7.60 -0.34 0.67
C LEU A 183 -9.12 -0.54 0.82
N MET A 184 -9.91 0.11 -0.05
CA MET A 184 -11.36 -0.06 -0.10
C MET A 184 -11.79 -1.53 -0.25
N ASN A 185 -11.15 -2.29 -1.15
CA ASN A 185 -11.46 -3.71 -1.35
C ASN A 185 -11.18 -4.51 -0.07
N GLU A 186 -10.06 -4.22 0.60
CA GLU A 186 -9.70 -4.88 1.86
C GLU A 186 -10.71 -4.60 2.97
N VAL A 187 -11.25 -3.39 3.05
CA VAL A 187 -12.33 -3.06 4.00
C VAL A 187 -13.60 -3.85 3.69
N LEU A 188 -14.03 -3.87 2.42
CA LEU A 188 -15.25 -4.59 2.02
C LEU A 188 -15.14 -6.08 2.28
N ILE A 189 -13.98 -6.68 2.00
CA ILE A 189 -13.72 -8.10 2.28
C ILE A 189 -13.63 -8.33 3.78
N GLY A 190 -12.85 -7.52 4.51
CA GLY A 190 -12.64 -7.65 5.95
C GLY A 190 -13.89 -7.43 6.79
N THR A 191 -14.92 -6.77 6.26
CA THR A 191 -16.20 -6.55 6.94
C THR A 191 -17.32 -7.46 6.43
N GLY A 192 -17.01 -8.45 5.59
CA GLY A 192 -18.00 -9.42 5.08
C GLY A 192 -18.86 -8.95 3.91
N HIS A 193 -18.65 -7.73 3.39
CA HIS A 193 -19.42 -7.12 2.29
C HIS A 193 -18.92 -7.52 0.88
N HIS A 194 -18.42 -8.74 0.73
CA HIS A 194 -17.85 -9.27 -0.51
C HIS A 194 -18.79 -9.20 -1.72
N LYS A 195 -20.10 -9.41 -1.54
CA LYS A 195 -21.10 -9.29 -2.63
C LYS A 195 -21.13 -7.90 -3.25
N PHE A 196 -21.03 -6.86 -2.42
CA PHE A 196 -20.99 -5.48 -2.89
C PHE A 196 -19.65 -5.17 -3.58
N ASN A 197 -18.55 -5.73 -3.08
CA ASN A 197 -17.26 -5.66 -3.76
C ASN A 197 -17.31 -6.28 -5.17
N VAL A 198 -17.97 -7.44 -5.32
CA VAL A 198 -18.20 -8.09 -6.64
C VAL A 198 -18.97 -7.14 -7.55
N LEU A 199 -20.07 -6.56 -7.07
CA LEU A 199 -20.90 -5.63 -7.85
C LEU A 199 -20.09 -4.41 -8.33
N ILE A 200 -19.36 -3.74 -7.44
CA ILE A 200 -18.51 -2.61 -7.78
C ILE A 200 -17.50 -2.99 -8.86
N THR A 201 -16.95 -4.19 -8.78
CA THR A 201 -15.93 -4.66 -9.72
C THR A 201 -16.53 -4.93 -11.09
N VAL A 202 -17.73 -5.51 -11.16
CA VAL A 202 -18.45 -5.63 -12.42
C VAL A 202 -18.68 -4.24 -13.04
N ILE A 203 -19.09 -3.25 -12.24
CA ILE A 203 -19.26 -1.87 -12.71
C ILE A 203 -17.93 -1.29 -13.21
N GLU A 204 -16.84 -1.47 -12.45
CA GLU A 204 -15.48 -1.07 -12.83
C GLU A 204 -15.09 -1.66 -14.20
N GLN A 205 -15.34 -2.96 -14.40
CA GLN A 205 -15.02 -3.66 -15.64
C GLN A 205 -15.86 -3.18 -16.83
N VAL A 206 -17.16 -2.92 -16.63
CA VAL A 206 -18.03 -2.37 -17.68
C VAL A 206 -17.58 -0.95 -18.09
N VAL A 207 -17.23 -0.11 -17.12
CA VAL A 207 -16.65 1.22 -17.36
C VAL A 207 -15.35 1.07 -18.14
N SER A 208 -14.46 0.19 -17.70
CA SER A 208 -13.17 -0.06 -18.34
C SER A 208 -13.34 -0.42 -19.81
N LEU A 209 -14.18 -1.42 -20.10
CA LEU A 209 -14.47 -1.86 -21.46
C LEU A 209 -15.05 -0.74 -22.33
N THR A 210 -16.00 0.03 -21.78
CA THR A 210 -16.61 1.17 -22.48
C THR A 210 -15.56 2.23 -22.82
N MET A 211 -14.68 2.55 -21.86
CA MET A 211 -13.61 3.52 -22.04
C MET A 211 -12.55 3.03 -23.02
N VAL A 212 -12.21 1.74 -23.02
CA VAL A 212 -11.31 1.12 -24.00
C VAL A 212 -11.85 1.33 -25.41
N ILE A 213 -13.11 0.97 -25.65
CA ILE A 213 -13.76 1.13 -26.95
C ILE A 213 -13.76 2.61 -27.38
N ALA A 214 -14.15 3.51 -26.47
CA ALA A 214 -14.14 4.95 -26.74
C ALA A 214 -12.73 5.47 -27.10
N CYS A 215 -11.69 5.08 -26.35
CA CYS A 215 -10.32 5.52 -26.60
C CYS A 215 -9.76 4.99 -27.93
N ILE A 216 -10.15 3.77 -28.34
CA ILE A 216 -9.79 3.18 -29.64
C ILE A 216 -10.43 3.96 -30.78
N ILE A 217 -11.73 4.26 -30.68
CA ILE A 217 -12.47 5.05 -31.69
C ILE A 217 -11.82 6.44 -31.85
N LEU A 218 -11.41 7.06 -30.74
CA LEU A 218 -10.71 8.35 -30.71
C LEU A 218 -9.23 8.28 -31.11
N LYS A 219 -8.69 7.09 -31.42
CA LYS A 219 -7.31 6.86 -31.85
C LYS A 219 -6.26 7.44 -30.89
N LEU A 220 -6.46 7.26 -29.59
CA LEU A 220 -5.57 7.84 -28.56
C LEU A 220 -4.21 7.13 -28.40
N GLY A 221 -3.90 6.14 -29.25
CA GLY A 221 -2.61 5.44 -29.25
C GLY A 221 -2.32 4.76 -27.92
N ILE A 222 -1.11 4.96 -27.37
CA ILE A 222 -0.68 4.35 -26.10
C ILE A 222 -1.57 4.75 -24.90
N PHE A 223 -2.25 5.89 -24.96
CA PHE A 223 -3.13 6.34 -23.88
C PHE A 223 -4.38 5.46 -23.71
N VAL A 224 -4.74 4.67 -24.72
CA VAL A 224 -5.77 3.62 -24.61
C VAL A 224 -5.46 2.66 -23.46
N LEU A 225 -4.18 2.45 -23.13
CA LEU A 225 -3.75 1.55 -22.05
C LEU A 225 -3.75 2.22 -20.66
N ILE A 226 -3.95 3.54 -20.58
CA ILE A 226 -3.80 4.33 -19.36
C ILE A 226 -5.14 4.93 -18.94
N ILE A 227 -5.83 5.60 -19.86
CA ILE A 227 -7.05 6.37 -19.57
C ILE A 227 -8.17 5.51 -18.99
N PRO A 228 -8.50 4.31 -19.51
CA PRO A 228 -9.53 3.46 -18.91
C PRO A 228 -9.28 3.17 -17.42
N GLY A 229 -8.00 3.04 -17.04
CA GLY A 229 -7.56 2.86 -15.66
C GLY A 229 -7.96 3.99 -14.73
N TYR A 230 -8.00 5.24 -15.21
CA TYR A 230 -8.46 6.38 -14.41
C TYR A 230 -9.95 6.30 -14.11
N PHE A 231 -10.75 6.14 -15.16
CA PHE A 231 -12.21 6.18 -15.05
C PHE A 231 -12.76 5.00 -14.26
N GLN A 232 -12.24 3.79 -14.51
CA GLN A 232 -12.66 2.61 -13.77
C GLN A 232 -12.37 2.77 -12.27
N THR A 233 -11.19 3.28 -11.92
CA THR A 233 -10.79 3.40 -10.51
C THR A 233 -11.48 4.59 -9.83
N LEU A 234 -11.72 5.72 -10.51
CA LEU A 234 -12.51 6.83 -9.98
C LEU A 234 -13.92 6.38 -9.60
N ILE A 235 -14.60 5.68 -10.52
CA ILE A 235 -15.98 5.23 -10.29
C ILE A 235 -16.03 4.22 -9.14
N LYS A 236 -15.10 3.26 -9.14
CA LYS A 236 -14.96 2.28 -8.05
C LYS A 236 -14.74 2.94 -6.70
N GLN A 237 -13.76 3.85 -6.60
CA GLN A 237 -13.46 4.55 -5.36
C GLN A 237 -14.64 5.40 -4.89
N GLY A 238 -15.29 6.13 -5.81
CA GLY A 238 -16.44 6.98 -5.48
C GLY A 238 -17.58 6.15 -4.88
N ILE A 239 -18.02 5.11 -5.58
CA ILE A 239 -19.13 4.25 -5.14
C ILE A 239 -18.76 3.53 -3.83
N GLY A 240 -17.58 2.93 -3.76
CA GLY A 240 -17.21 2.11 -2.62
C GLY A 240 -16.93 2.91 -1.36
N TRP A 241 -16.25 4.07 -1.44
CA TRP A 241 -16.05 4.91 -0.26
C TRP A 241 -17.35 5.56 0.23
N VAL A 242 -18.27 5.93 -0.67
CA VAL A 242 -19.61 6.40 -0.27
C VAL A 242 -20.37 5.30 0.47
N TYR A 243 -20.31 4.05 0.00
CA TYR A 243 -20.94 2.92 0.67
C TYR A 243 -20.30 2.63 2.03
N ILE A 244 -18.97 2.53 2.11
CA ILE A 244 -18.25 2.27 3.36
C ILE A 244 -18.63 3.33 4.40
N ASN A 245 -18.56 4.62 4.03
CA ASN A 245 -18.84 5.72 4.93
C ASN A 245 -20.30 5.76 5.42
N ARG A 246 -21.26 5.35 4.57
CA ARG A 246 -22.70 5.37 4.90
C ARG A 246 -23.20 4.11 5.61
N LYS A 247 -22.61 2.94 5.32
CA LYS A 247 -23.18 1.63 5.71
C LYS A 247 -22.28 0.81 6.64
N ILE A 248 -20.96 1.00 6.59
CA ILE A 248 -20.01 0.14 7.30
C ILE A 248 -19.38 0.89 8.48
N ILE A 249 -18.51 1.85 8.19
CA ILE A 249 -17.74 2.61 9.19
C ILE A 249 -17.71 4.06 8.74
N ASN A 250 -18.09 4.98 9.64
CA ASN A 250 -18.00 6.42 9.38
C ASN A 250 -16.53 6.85 9.41
N LEU A 251 -16.01 7.20 8.25
CA LEU A 251 -14.61 7.54 8.07
C LEU A 251 -14.39 9.02 8.37
N ARG A 252 -13.48 9.30 9.31
CA ARG A 252 -13.12 10.66 9.70
C ARG A 252 -11.70 10.94 9.29
N PHE A 253 -11.55 11.36 8.04
CA PHE A 253 -10.26 11.73 7.50
C PHE A 253 -9.86 13.12 7.97
N ASN A 254 -8.57 13.28 8.24
CA ASN A 254 -7.94 14.58 8.39
C ASN A 254 -7.17 14.90 7.09
N PRO A 255 -7.73 15.74 6.19
CA PRO A 255 -7.09 16.04 4.91
C PRO A 255 -5.69 16.67 5.05
N TRP A 256 -5.42 17.34 6.18
CA TRP A 256 -4.13 17.96 6.44
C TRP A 256 -3.02 16.92 6.59
N GLN A 257 -3.19 15.97 7.52
CA GLN A 257 -2.21 14.90 7.73
C GLN A 257 -2.15 13.91 6.55
N PHE A 258 -3.27 13.76 5.83
CA PHE A 258 -3.40 12.77 4.76
C PHE A 258 -2.86 13.26 3.42
N TRP A 259 -3.25 14.43 2.92
CA TRP A 259 -2.83 14.92 1.60
C TRP A 259 -1.82 16.04 1.68
N ILE A 260 -2.14 17.07 2.48
CA ILE A 260 -1.46 18.36 2.38
C ILE A 260 -0.02 18.24 2.89
N VAL A 261 0.15 17.72 4.10
CA VAL A 261 1.49 17.60 4.72
C VAL A 261 2.40 16.64 3.96
N PRO A 262 1.97 15.41 3.59
CA PRO A 262 2.79 14.54 2.75
C PRO A 262 3.15 15.15 1.39
N ALA A 263 2.22 15.88 0.75
CA ALA A 263 2.50 16.53 -0.53
C ALA A 263 3.52 17.68 -0.41
N ILE A 264 3.39 18.55 0.61
CA ILE A 264 4.34 19.64 0.85
C ILE A 264 5.71 19.08 1.23
N SER A 265 5.77 18.13 2.16
CA SER A 265 7.02 17.46 2.54
C SER A 265 7.66 16.75 1.36
N GLY A 266 6.85 16.10 0.51
CA GLY A 266 7.32 15.43 -0.70
C GLY A 266 7.88 16.42 -1.71
N PHE A 267 7.24 17.58 -1.88
CA PHE A 267 7.74 18.64 -2.74
C PHE A 267 9.07 19.22 -2.24
N LEU A 268 9.20 19.51 -0.94
CA LEU A 268 10.47 19.94 -0.36
C LEU A 268 11.55 18.88 -0.54
N TYR A 269 11.17 17.61 -0.34
CA TYR A 269 12.07 16.49 -0.54
C TYR A 269 12.54 16.36 -1.99
N TYR A 270 11.65 16.55 -2.97
CA TYR A 270 11.99 16.61 -4.39
C TYR A 270 13.05 17.68 -4.68
N LEU A 271 12.87 18.90 -4.16
CA LEU A 271 13.83 20.00 -4.35
C LEU A 271 15.20 19.67 -3.76
N ILE A 272 15.23 19.05 -2.59
CA ILE A 272 16.47 18.61 -1.95
C ILE A 272 17.17 17.54 -2.78
N ILE A 273 16.44 16.54 -3.27
CA ILE A 273 16.99 15.47 -4.11
C ILE A 273 17.52 16.03 -5.43
N GLN A 274 16.83 16.98 -6.06
CA GLN A 274 17.33 17.64 -7.26
C GLN A 274 18.62 18.43 -6.99
N GLY A 275 18.70 19.13 -5.86
CA GLY A 275 19.92 19.81 -5.44
C GLY A 275 21.10 18.85 -5.25
N PHE A 276 20.88 17.74 -4.53
CA PHE A 276 21.91 16.70 -4.37
C PHE A 276 22.28 16.04 -5.68
N HIS A 277 21.32 15.79 -6.56
CA HIS A 277 21.56 15.20 -7.86
C HIS A 277 22.42 16.09 -8.75
N ALA A 278 22.14 17.38 -8.83
CA ALA A 278 22.99 18.33 -9.55
C ALA A 278 24.43 18.37 -9.01
N LEU A 279 24.60 18.36 -7.69
CA LEU A 279 25.92 18.34 -7.05
C LEU A 279 26.68 17.03 -7.30
N PHE A 280 26.02 15.89 -7.13
CA PHE A 280 26.65 14.58 -7.29
C PHE A 280 26.97 14.30 -8.76
N SER A 281 26.06 14.62 -9.68
CA SER A 281 26.25 14.38 -11.11
C SER A 281 27.43 15.19 -11.67
N PHE A 282 27.67 16.38 -11.13
CA PHE A 282 28.85 17.18 -11.46
C PHE A 282 30.18 16.50 -11.06
N VAL A 283 30.20 15.76 -9.94
CA VAL A 283 31.43 15.16 -9.39
C VAL A 283 31.65 13.73 -9.86
N PHE A 284 30.60 12.89 -9.86
CA PHE A 284 30.69 11.45 -10.07
C PHE A 284 30.06 10.99 -11.39
N GLY A 285 29.47 11.91 -12.17
CA GLY A 285 28.71 11.60 -13.37
C GLY A 285 27.27 11.15 -13.08
N ALA A 286 26.42 11.23 -14.10
CA ALA A 286 24.98 10.97 -14.01
C ALA A 286 24.64 9.57 -13.45
N THR A 287 25.26 8.52 -13.99
CA THR A 287 24.93 7.13 -13.64
C THR A 287 25.19 6.79 -12.18
N ILE A 288 26.39 7.08 -11.67
CA ILE A 288 26.76 6.77 -10.28
C ILE A 288 25.88 7.59 -9.33
N SER A 289 25.61 8.85 -9.69
CA SER A 289 24.78 9.76 -8.90
C SER A 289 23.35 9.28 -8.79
N SER A 290 22.72 8.89 -9.90
CA SER A 290 21.33 8.41 -9.92
C SER A 290 21.13 7.13 -9.10
N ILE A 291 22.03 6.14 -9.24
CA ILE A 291 21.94 4.89 -8.45
C ILE A 291 22.17 5.17 -6.96
N THR A 292 23.19 5.96 -6.64
CA THR A 292 23.52 6.30 -5.25
C THR A 292 22.40 7.07 -4.59
N LEU A 293 21.82 8.07 -5.29
CA LEU A 293 20.71 8.86 -4.77
C LEU A 293 19.40 8.09 -4.71
N LEU A 294 19.18 7.09 -5.56
CA LEU A 294 18.04 6.20 -5.41
C LEU A 294 18.15 5.40 -4.10
N LEU A 295 19.32 4.82 -3.82
CA LEU A 295 19.54 4.04 -2.59
C LEU A 295 19.50 4.91 -1.35
N LEU A 296 20.24 6.03 -1.34
CA LEU A 296 20.22 6.97 -0.22
C LEU A 296 18.85 7.62 -0.05
N GLY A 297 18.17 7.90 -1.17
CA GLY A 297 16.83 8.46 -1.22
C GLY A 297 15.76 7.54 -0.65
N ILE A 298 15.91 6.23 -0.78
CA ILE A 298 14.93 5.29 -0.19
C ILE A 298 15.20 5.05 1.30
N TYR A 299 16.47 4.97 1.71
CA TYR A 299 16.81 4.48 3.06
C TYR A 299 17.25 5.57 4.04
N LEU A 300 18.11 6.49 3.64
CA LEU A 300 18.79 7.41 4.57
C LEU A 300 18.20 8.81 4.56
N LEU A 301 18.10 9.42 3.38
CA LEU A 301 17.64 10.79 3.18
C LEU A 301 16.18 11.05 3.62
N PRO A 302 15.24 10.08 3.58
CA PRO A 302 13.88 10.34 4.04
C PRO A 302 13.82 10.83 5.48
N GLY A 303 14.70 10.36 6.36
CA GLY A 303 14.74 10.81 7.75
C GLY A 303 14.87 12.33 7.86
N PRO A 304 16.04 12.90 7.55
CA PRO A 304 16.28 14.34 7.70
C PRO A 304 15.57 15.20 6.65
N CYS A 305 15.27 14.67 5.45
CA CYS A 305 14.80 15.51 4.33
C CYS A 305 13.30 15.38 4.03
N TYR A 306 12.62 14.35 4.53
CA TYR A 306 11.17 14.18 4.34
C TYR A 306 10.43 14.12 5.68
N PHE A 307 10.77 13.15 6.52
CA PHE A 307 10.14 12.89 7.82
C PHE A 307 10.34 14.04 8.81
N PHE A 308 11.47 14.74 8.76
CA PHE A 308 11.66 15.98 9.52
C PHE A 308 10.60 17.04 9.14
N PHE A 309 10.44 17.35 7.86
CA PHE A 309 9.43 18.32 7.40
C PHE A 309 8.01 17.82 7.62
N LEU A 310 7.78 16.52 7.49
CA LEU A 310 6.50 15.88 7.80
C LEU A 310 6.09 16.09 9.27
N GLY A 311 7.02 15.92 10.20
CA GLY A 311 6.82 16.26 11.61
C GLY A 311 6.63 17.77 11.81
N MET A 312 7.48 18.58 11.17
CA MET A 312 7.46 20.04 11.27
C MET A 312 6.18 20.69 10.76
N LEU A 313 5.51 20.10 9.77
CA LEU A 313 4.27 20.62 9.19
C LEU A 313 3.00 20.07 9.86
N GLY A 314 3.15 19.33 10.97
CA GLY A 314 2.01 18.80 11.72
C GLY A 314 1.41 17.54 11.12
N GLY A 315 2.22 16.69 10.46
CA GLY A 315 1.80 15.37 9.96
C GLY A 315 1.56 14.32 11.07
N TYR A 316 1.91 14.66 12.31
CA TYR A 316 1.70 13.86 13.51
C TYR A 316 1.12 14.73 14.63
N ASP A 317 0.23 14.12 15.39
CA ASP A 317 -0.26 14.51 16.71
C ASP A 317 0.35 13.61 17.80
N GLU A 318 -0.04 13.80 19.07
CA GLU A 318 0.51 13.03 20.19
C GLU A 318 0.26 11.52 20.06
N HIS A 319 -0.98 11.12 19.77
CA HIS A 319 -1.36 9.71 19.66
C HIS A 319 -0.65 9.02 18.49
N THR A 320 -0.61 9.68 17.35
CA THR A 320 0.02 9.15 16.15
C THR A 320 1.55 9.13 16.24
N MET A 321 2.14 10.00 17.06
CA MET A 321 3.57 9.93 17.39
C MET A 321 3.87 8.72 18.27
N THR A 322 3.01 8.44 19.27
CA THR A 322 3.12 7.21 20.08
C THR A 322 2.97 5.96 19.22
N ASP A 323 2.05 5.95 18.26
CA ASP A 323 1.91 4.84 17.31
C ASP A 323 3.17 4.64 16.45
N LEU A 324 3.80 5.74 16.01
CA LEU A 324 5.05 5.67 15.26
C LEU A 324 6.21 5.15 16.11
N GLU A 325 6.29 5.55 17.38
CA GLU A 325 7.27 5.03 18.34
C GLU A 325 7.10 3.52 18.57
N ASN A 326 5.87 3.08 18.78
CA ASN A 326 5.53 1.66 18.90
C ASN A 326 5.89 0.88 17.64
N ALA A 327 5.57 1.42 16.45
CA ALA A 327 5.93 0.81 15.17
C ALA A 327 7.45 0.71 14.98
N MET A 328 8.20 1.75 15.36
CA MET A 328 9.67 1.74 15.34
C MET A 328 10.22 0.64 16.27
N GLU A 329 9.65 0.48 17.47
CA GLU A 329 10.10 -0.56 18.40
C GLU A 329 9.83 -1.98 17.88
N LEU A 330 8.73 -2.17 17.15
CA LEU A 330 8.33 -3.43 16.52
C LEU A 330 9.04 -3.73 15.19
N SER A 331 9.79 -2.79 14.61
CA SER A 331 10.38 -2.89 13.26
C SER A 331 11.52 -3.93 13.13
N GLY A 332 11.88 -4.66 14.18
CA GLY A 332 12.87 -5.73 14.12
C GLY A 332 14.22 -5.28 13.52
N PRO A 333 14.79 -6.00 12.53
CA PRO A 333 16.03 -5.60 11.85
C PRO A 333 15.96 -4.23 11.16
N SER A 334 14.78 -3.86 10.64
CA SER A 334 14.55 -2.57 9.97
C SER A 334 14.62 -1.37 10.92
N LYS A 335 14.73 -1.59 12.24
CA LYS A 335 14.90 -0.53 13.25
C LYS A 335 16.09 0.38 12.94
N ILE A 336 17.14 -0.11 12.29
CA ILE A 336 18.31 0.70 11.86
C ILE A 336 17.88 1.84 10.93
N ILE A 337 16.89 1.60 10.08
CA ILE A 337 16.36 2.57 9.11
C ILE A 337 15.23 3.40 9.74
N VAL A 338 14.28 2.74 10.41
CA VAL A 338 13.08 3.39 10.96
C VAL A 338 13.40 4.31 12.13
N LYS A 339 14.41 3.99 12.96
CA LYS A 339 14.78 4.81 14.12
C LYS A 339 15.28 6.22 13.74
N PRO A 340 16.19 6.38 12.75
CA PRO A 340 16.49 7.70 12.19
C PRO A 340 15.24 8.46 11.72
N TRP A 341 14.32 7.79 11.01
CA TRP A 341 13.09 8.44 10.52
C TRP A 341 12.22 8.94 11.66
N PHE A 342 12.01 8.12 12.70
CA PHE A 342 11.29 8.51 13.91
C PHE A 342 11.95 9.70 14.60
N ARG A 343 13.28 9.66 14.81
CA ARG A 343 14.01 10.74 15.48
C ARG A 343 13.89 12.06 14.74
N CYS A 344 14.03 12.04 13.41
CA CYS A 344 13.85 13.24 12.60
C CYS A 344 12.39 13.75 12.63
N THR A 345 11.42 12.84 12.58
CA THR A 345 9.99 13.20 12.72
C THR A 345 9.72 13.89 14.05
N LYS A 346 10.21 13.31 15.16
CA LYS A 346 10.06 13.85 16.51
C LYS A 346 10.76 15.21 16.64
N ALA A 347 11.96 15.36 16.11
CA ALA A 347 12.67 16.64 16.10
C ALA A 347 11.89 17.72 15.34
N GLY A 348 11.36 17.40 14.16
CA GLY A 348 10.49 18.31 13.41
C GLY A 348 9.24 18.70 14.18
N ALA A 349 8.57 17.71 14.80
CA ALA A 349 7.37 17.96 15.62
C ALA A 349 7.64 18.85 16.83
N MET A 350 8.79 18.70 17.50
CA MET A 350 9.18 19.53 18.65
C MET A 350 9.43 21.00 18.29
N ILE A 351 9.90 21.28 17.07
CA ILE A 351 10.14 22.64 16.57
C ILE A 351 8.85 23.29 16.05
N SER A 352 7.87 22.46 15.67
CA SER A 352 6.66 22.89 15.00
C SER A 352 5.66 23.60 15.91
N GLY A 353 5.23 24.80 15.52
CA GLY A 353 4.01 25.41 16.06
C GLY A 353 2.70 24.78 15.56
N LEU A 354 2.76 23.88 14.56
CA LEU A 354 1.62 23.19 13.96
C LEU A 354 1.39 21.79 14.53
N HIS A 355 2.31 21.26 15.34
CA HIS A 355 2.15 19.97 16.00
C HIS A 355 0.87 19.96 16.84
N GLY A 356 0.07 18.89 16.71
CA GLY A 356 -1.19 18.74 17.42
C GLY A 356 -2.36 19.64 16.96
N ARG A 357 -2.15 20.60 16.04
CA ARG A 357 -3.24 21.47 15.55
C ARG A 357 -4.27 20.76 14.69
N PHE A 358 -3.86 19.67 14.06
CA PHE A 358 -4.69 18.88 13.16
C PHE A 358 -4.76 17.44 13.67
N PRO A 359 -5.42 17.16 14.81
CA PRO A 359 -5.42 15.82 15.39
C PRO A 359 -6.25 14.84 14.55
N MET A 360 -5.87 13.57 14.59
CA MET A 360 -6.74 12.48 14.11
C MET A 360 -7.85 12.19 15.11
N PHE A 361 -8.95 11.59 14.63
CA PHE A 361 -10.06 11.21 15.48
C PHE A 361 -9.67 10.01 16.38
N PHE A 362 -9.49 10.27 17.68
CA PHE A 362 -9.05 9.27 18.66
C PHE A 362 -10.08 8.97 19.78
N LYS A 363 -11.27 9.58 19.73
CA LYS A 363 -12.28 9.43 20.80
C LYS A 363 -12.71 7.96 20.92
N ASN A 364 -12.68 7.43 22.15
CA ASN A 364 -12.99 6.04 22.52
C ASN A 364 -12.05 4.96 21.96
N VAL A 365 -11.06 5.30 21.14
CA VAL A 365 -10.17 4.33 20.48
C VAL A 365 -9.39 3.52 21.52
N GLN A 366 -8.72 4.19 22.47
CA GLN A 366 -7.94 3.51 23.50
C GLN A 366 -8.78 2.57 24.37
N LYS A 367 -10.03 2.96 24.67
CA LYS A 367 -10.96 2.13 25.44
C LYS A 367 -11.28 0.84 24.67
N GLU A 368 -11.63 0.96 23.39
CA GLU A 368 -11.93 -0.19 22.53
C GLU A 368 -10.72 -1.12 22.33
N ILE A 369 -9.51 -0.56 22.20
CA ILE A 369 -8.25 -1.33 22.16
C ILE A 369 -8.08 -2.14 23.46
N ASN A 370 -8.26 -1.51 24.62
CA ASN A 370 -8.10 -2.19 25.90
C ASN A 370 -9.12 -3.32 26.09
N GLU A 371 -10.36 -3.12 25.63
CA GLU A 371 -11.41 -4.14 25.64
C GLU A 371 -11.05 -5.34 24.75
N LEU A 372 -10.54 -5.12 23.54
CA LEU A 372 -10.06 -6.21 22.66
C LEU A 372 -8.89 -6.96 23.27
N MET A 373 -7.94 -6.25 23.86
CA MET A 373 -6.79 -6.87 24.53
C MET A 373 -7.22 -7.70 25.73
N ALA A 374 -8.25 -7.28 26.46
CA ALA A 374 -8.85 -8.07 27.54
C ALA A 374 -9.49 -9.36 27.01
N MET A 375 -10.30 -9.26 25.93
CA MET A 375 -10.92 -10.43 25.28
C MET A 375 -9.87 -11.45 24.84
N LYS A 376 -8.78 -10.99 24.21
CA LYS A 376 -7.69 -11.85 23.74
C LYS A 376 -6.96 -12.57 24.87
N LYS A 377 -6.76 -11.90 26.02
CA LYS A 377 -6.16 -12.52 27.21
C LYS A 377 -7.05 -13.64 27.76
N THR A 378 -8.36 -13.43 27.82
CA THR A 378 -9.32 -14.46 28.24
C THR A 378 -9.25 -15.69 27.34
N VAL A 379 -9.28 -15.50 26.01
CA VAL A 379 -9.17 -16.60 25.05
C VAL A 379 -7.85 -17.36 25.19
N THR A 380 -6.73 -16.65 25.34
CA THR A 380 -5.40 -17.27 25.49
C THR A 380 -5.25 -18.01 26.82
N GLY A 381 -5.87 -17.51 27.89
CA GLY A 381 -5.93 -18.19 29.19
C GLY A 381 -6.63 -19.54 29.09
N ASN A 382 -7.83 -19.54 28.51
CA ASN A 382 -8.62 -20.77 28.33
C ASN A 382 -7.89 -21.82 27.47
N MET A 383 -7.21 -21.41 26.40
CA MET A 383 -6.43 -22.33 25.56
C MET A 383 -5.25 -22.99 26.30
N ARG A 384 -4.63 -22.28 27.26
CA ARG A 384 -3.54 -22.85 28.08
C ARG A 384 -4.06 -23.86 29.10
N GLU A 385 -5.28 -23.66 29.60
CA GLU A 385 -5.94 -24.63 30.48
C GLU A 385 -6.33 -25.90 29.70
N GLU A 386 -6.87 -25.77 28.48
CA GLU A 386 -7.24 -26.92 27.64
C GLU A 386 -6.02 -27.72 27.15
N THR A 387 -4.88 -27.07 26.90
CA THR A 387 -3.64 -27.76 26.48
C THR A 387 -2.83 -28.37 27.62
N SER A 388 -3.13 -28.01 28.87
CA SER A 388 -2.55 -28.62 30.08
C SER A 388 -3.40 -29.75 30.66
N ALA A 389 -4.61 -29.98 30.14
CA ALA A 389 -5.35 -31.20 30.40
C ALA A 389 -4.58 -32.40 29.80
N PRO A 390 -4.33 -33.47 30.59
CA PRO A 390 -3.64 -34.65 30.08
C PRO A 390 -4.46 -35.28 28.95
N ARG A 391 -3.84 -35.41 27.78
CA ARG A 391 -4.39 -36.14 26.62
C ARG A 391 -4.38 -37.65 26.86
#